data_AF-A0A1Z9YXT6-F1
#
_entry.id   AF-A0A1Z9YXT6-F1
#
_cell.length_a   1.000
_cell.length_b   1.000
_cell.length_c   1.000
_cell.angle_alpha   90.00
_cell.angle_beta   90.00
_cell.angle_gamma   90.00
#
_symmetry.space_group_name_H-M   'P 1'
#
loop_
_entity.id
_entity.type
_entity.pdbx_description
1 polymer ?
#
loop_
_entity_poly.entity_id
_entity_poly.type
_entity_poly.pdbx_seq_one_letter_code
_entity_poly.pdbx_strand_id
1 'polypeptide(L)' 'MKEALEEYRLERANLENEIAEFLAQKFADFKEKTGAEVIYLDVEFESSEDLDEDFFISSVFVGTDL' A
#
# COMPACT_ATOMS: atom_id res chain seq x y z
N MET A 1 22.54 2.27 16.07
CA MET A 1 22.18 1.11 15.21
C MET A 1 20.78 0.57 15.51
N LYS A 2 20.41 0.31 16.78
CA LYS A 2 19.01 -0.03 17.12
C LYS A 2 18.02 1.11 16.83
N GLU A 3 18.37 2.35 17.17
CA GLU A 3 17.50 3.53 16.93
C GLU A 3 17.25 3.76 15.43
N ALA A 4 18.29 3.74 14.59
CA ALA A 4 18.14 3.91 13.14
C ALA A 4 17.25 2.83 12.48
N LEU A 5 17.26 1.59 13.00
CA LEU A 5 16.39 0.52 12.51
C LEU A 5 14.93 0.73 12.93
N GLU A 6 14.70 1.29 14.12
CA GLU A 6 13.35 1.64 14.58
C GLU A 6 12.78 2.83 13.80
N GLU A 7 13.59 3.87 13.55
CA GLU A 7 13.23 5.00 12.69
C GLU A 7 12.87 4.53 11.27
N TYR A 8 13.71 3.68 10.66
CA TYR A 8 13.43 3.10 9.34
C TYR A 8 12.12 2.31 9.30
N ARG A 9 11.84 1.48 10.33
CA ARG A 9 10.57 0.73 10.42
C ARG A 9 9.36 1.66 10.53
N LEU A 10 9.49 2.77 11.24
CA LEU A 10 8.42 3.74 11.40
C LEU A 10 8.17 4.50 10.09
N GLU A 11 9.23 4.95 9.41
CA GLU A 11 9.15 5.59 8.10
C GLU A 11 8.51 4.66 7.06
N ARG A 12 8.90 3.38 7.05
CA ARG A 12 8.30 2.36 6.18
C ARG A 12 6.80 2.19 6.45
N ALA A 13 6.40 2.05 7.71
CA ALA A 13 4.98 1.90 8.07
C ALA A 13 4.16 3.15 7.68
N ASN A 14 4.74 4.35 7.79
CA ASN A 14 4.10 5.57 7.33
C ASN A 14 3.91 5.56 5.81
N LEU A 15 4.93 5.14 5.06
CA LEU A 15 4.85 5.05 3.60
C LEU A 15 3.83 4.01 3.14
N GLU A 16 3.77 2.85 3.79
CA GLU A 16 2.75 1.82 3.55
C GLU A 16 1.33 2.38 3.72
N ASN A 17 1.10 3.16 4.79
CA ASN A 17 -0.18 3.82 5.04
C ASN A 17 -0.50 4.90 3.99
N GLU A 18 0.46 5.75 3.64
CA GLU A 18 0.27 6.79 2.61
C GLU A 18 -0.12 6.20 1.25
N ILE A 19 0.50 5.08 0.87
CA ILE A 19 0.17 4.34 -0.36
C ILE A 19 -1.24 3.77 -0.28
N ALA A 20 -1.60 3.14 0.84
CA ALA A 20 -2.93 2.57 1.03
C ALA A 20 -4.03 3.65 0.96
N GLU A 21 -3.81 4.81 1.59
CA GLU A 21 -4.73 5.95 1.54
C GLU A 21 -4.85 6.53 0.13
N PHE A 22 -3.72 6.68 -0.58
CA PHE A 22 -3.71 7.14 -1.97
C PHE A 22 -4.52 6.19 -2.87
N LEU A 23 -4.32 4.88 -2.73
CA LEU A 23 -5.04 3.87 -3.51
C LEU A 23 -6.54 3.90 -3.17
N ALA A 24 -6.91 3.98 -1.89
CA ALA A 24 -8.31 4.10 -1.48
C ALA A 24 -9.00 5.32 -2.11
N GLN A 25 -8.33 6.48 -2.16
CA GLN A 25 -8.84 7.68 -2.84
C GLN A 25 -8.99 7.45 -4.36
N LYS A 26 -8.00 6.84 -5.01
CA LYS A 26 -8.09 6.51 -6.44
C LYS A 26 -9.23 5.55 -6.77
N PHE A 27 -9.53 4.62 -5.88
CA PHE A 27 -10.65 3.70 -6.05
C PHE A 27 -12.00 4.34 -5.72
N ALA A 28 -12.06 5.35 -4.85
CA ALA A 28 -13.25 6.18 -4.72
C ALA A 28 -13.57 6.91 -6.05
N ASP A 29 -12.57 7.44 -6.74
CA ASP A 29 -12.73 8.02 -8.09
C ASP A 29 -13.16 6.96 -9.12
N PHE A 30 -12.78 5.69 -8.92
CA PHE A 30 -13.19 4.57 -9.78
C PHE A 30 -14.69 4.29 -9.67
N LYS A 31 -15.28 4.40 -8.46
CA LYS A 31 -16.73 4.28 -8.24
C LYS A 31 -17.50 5.30 -9.05
N GLU A 32 -17.04 6.55 -9.09
CA GLU A 32 -17.71 7.60 -9.89
C GLU A 32 -17.73 7.28 -11.39
N LYS A 33 -16.71 6.58 -11.90
CA LYS A 33 -16.56 6.27 -13.33
C LYS A 33 -17.24 4.97 -13.75
N THR A 34 -17.26 3.97 -12.88
CA THR A 34 -17.68 2.60 -13.23
C THR A 34 -18.96 2.17 -12.53
N GLY A 35 -19.38 2.88 -11.48
CA GLY A 35 -20.48 2.48 -10.60
C GLY A 35 -20.13 1.32 -9.67
N ALA A 36 -18.93 0.74 -9.78
CA ALA A 36 -18.46 -0.35 -8.93
C ALA A 36 -17.94 0.20 -7.60
N GLU A 37 -18.45 -0.31 -6.49
CA GLU A 37 -17.96 0.00 -5.16
C GLU A 37 -16.84 -0.95 -4.77
N VAL A 38 -15.67 -0.41 -4.41
CA VAL A 38 -14.59 -1.21 -3.86
C VAL A 38 -14.95 -1.58 -2.42
N ILE A 39 -15.15 -2.87 -2.17
CA ILE A 39 -15.50 -3.44 -0.86
C ILE A 39 -14.28 -4.03 -0.15
N TYR A 40 -13.20 -4.28 -0.88
CA TYR A 40 -11.96 -4.83 -0.36
C TYR A 40 -10.76 -4.29 -1.14
N LEU A 41 -9.75 -3.82 -0.42
CA LEU A 41 -8.46 -3.42 -0.96
C LEU A 41 -7.40 -4.08 -0.07
N ASP A 42 -6.50 -4.81 -0.72
CA ASP A 42 -5.31 -5.37 -0.07
C ASP A 42 -4.08 -5.03 -0.89
N VAL A 43 -3.03 -4.60 -0.20
CA VAL A 43 -1.79 -4.13 -0.79
C VAL A 43 -0.67 -4.91 -0.14
N GLU A 44 -0.06 -5.82 -0.89
CA GLU A 44 1.09 -6.55 -0.41
C GLU A 44 2.36 -5.78 -0.76
N PHE A 45 3.22 -5.66 0.24
CA PHE A 45 4.53 -5.04 0.10
C PHE A 45 5.59 -6.11 0.30
N GLU A 46 6.58 -6.11 -0.58
CA GLU A 46 7.73 -6.99 -0.49
C GLU A 46 8.99 -6.16 -0.24
N SER A 47 9.92 -6.73 0.52
CA SER A 47 11.22 -6.12 0.76
C SER A 47 12.29 -7.17 0.52
N SER A 48 13.28 -6.82 -0.28
CA SER A 48 14.50 -7.60 -0.46
C SER A 48 15.17 -7.86 0.90
N GLU A 49 15.47 -9.12 1.22
CA GLU A 49 16.28 -9.48 2.41
C GLU A 49 17.77 -9.14 2.20
N ASP A 50 18.21 -9.01 0.95
CA ASP A 50 19.54 -8.50 0.62
C ASP A 50 19.54 -6.98 0.75
N LEU A 51 20.59 -6.45 1.36
CA LEU A 51 20.84 -5.09 1.88
C LEU A 51 20.62 -3.90 0.92
N ASP A 52 19.97 -4.09 -0.22
CA ASP A 52 19.48 -3.01 -1.07
C ASP A 52 17.99 -2.76 -0.76
N GLU A 53 17.73 -1.53 -0.32
CA GLU A 53 16.54 -0.97 0.32
C GLU A 53 15.30 -0.87 -0.59
N ASP A 54 15.16 -1.79 -1.54
CA ASP A 54 14.06 -1.77 -2.49
C ASP A 54 12.78 -2.26 -1.82
N PHE A 55 11.99 -1.28 -1.38
CA PHE A 55 10.62 -1.44 -0.93
C PHE A 55 9.67 -1.18 -2.11
N PHE A 56 8.85 -2.17 -2.46
CA PHE A 56 7.91 -2.07 -3.56
C PHE A 56 6.61 -2.79 -3.27
N ILE A 57 5.57 -2.37 -3.98
CA ILE A 57 4.27 -3.04 -3.98
C ILE A 57 4.41 -4.31 -4.83
N SER A 58 4.26 -5.48 -4.23
CA SER A 58 4.30 -6.75 -4.94
C SER A 58 2.96 -7.04 -5.62
N SER A 59 1.86 -6.75 -4.92
CA SER A 59 0.51 -6.98 -5.45
C SER A 59 -0.49 -5.95 -4.90
N VAL A 60 -1.52 -5.68 -5.71
CA VAL A 60 -2.72 -4.93 -5.28
C VAL A 60 -3.94 -5.74 -5.68
N PHE A 61 -4.71 -6.17 -4.68
CA PHE A 61 -5.98 -6.85 -4.88
C PHE A 61 -7.14 -5.90 -4.59
N VAL A 62 -8.09 -5.85 -5.52
CA VAL A 62 -9.27 -4.99 -5.45
C VAL A 62 -10.50 -5.85 -5.65
N GLY A 63 -11.30 -5.98 -4.59
CA GLY A 63 -12.62 -6.59 -4.65
C GLY A 63 -13.69 -5.52 -4.85
N THR A 64 -14.52 -5.69 -5.88
CA THR A 64 -15.69 -4.85 -6.15
C THR A 64 -16.98 -5.57 -5.77
N ASP A 65 -18.08 -4.82 -5.66
CA ASP A 65 -19.44 -5.35 -5.50
C ASP A 65 -20.08 -5.88 -6.80
N LEU A 66 -19.40 -5.68 -7.94
CA LEU A 66 -19.65 -6.34 -9.24
C LEU A 66 -18.94 -7.68 -9.33
#